data_AF-A0A447MXZ4-F1
#
_entry.id   AF-A0A447MXZ4-F1
#
_cell.length_a   1.000
_cell.length_b   1.000
_cell.length_c   1.000
_cell.angle_alpha   90.00
_cell.angle_beta   90.00
_cell.angle_gamma   90.00
#
_symmetry.space_group_name_H-M   'P 1'
#
loop_
_entity.id
_entity.type
_entity.pdbx_description
1 polymer ?
#
loop_
_entity_poly.entity_id
_entity_poly.type
_entity_poly.pdbx_seq_one_letter_code
_entity_poly.pdbx_strand_id
1 'polypeptide(L)'
;MGRQTTTYGFREDADVRVEDYQQIGPQGHFTLLRQGMPDLHVTLNAPGRHNALNAAAAVAVATEEGIADDAILRALESFQGTGRRFDFLGEFPLEPVNGKAGTAMLGG
;
A
#
# COMPACT_ATOMS: atom_id res chain seq x y z
N MET A 1 -29.91 -11.46 -7.01
CA MET A 1 -29.31 -10.75 -5.86
C MET A 1 -28.22 -9.86 -6.41
N GLY A 2 -28.49 -8.55 -6.54
CA GLY A 2 -27.54 -7.60 -7.14
C GLY A 2 -26.32 -7.42 -6.23
N ARG A 3 -25.12 -7.52 -6.80
CA ARG A 3 -23.88 -7.25 -6.06
C ARG A 3 -23.88 -5.77 -5.65
N GLN A 4 -23.86 -5.51 -4.35
CA GLN A 4 -23.64 -4.15 -3.85
C GLN A 4 -22.26 -3.73 -4.32
N THR A 5 -22.19 -2.61 -5.05
CA THR A 5 -20.93 -2.08 -5.56
C THR A 5 -20.52 -0.94 -4.65
N THR A 6 -19.40 -1.10 -3.95
CA THR A 6 -18.78 -0.05 -3.14
C THR A 6 -17.72 0.64 -3.98
N THR A 7 -17.89 1.94 -4.24
CA THR A 7 -16.96 2.76 -5.01
C THR A 7 -15.91 3.42 -4.11
N TYR A 8 -14.72 3.66 -4.65
CA TYR A 8 -13.65 4.33 -3.92
C TYR A 8 -12.92 5.33 -4.81
N GLY A 9 -12.44 6.42 -4.23
CA GLY A 9 -11.61 7.37 -4.96
C GLY A 9 -11.59 8.79 -4.40
N PHE A 10 -11.08 9.73 -5.19
CA PHE A 10 -10.99 11.16 -4.84
C PHE A 10 -12.26 11.94 -5.20
N ARG A 11 -13.27 11.31 -5.79
CA ARG A 11 -14.49 12.00 -6.19
C ARG A 11 -15.42 12.15 -4.99
N GLU A 12 -16.20 13.22 -4.98
CA GLU A 12 -17.13 13.52 -3.89
C GLU A 12 -18.22 12.46 -3.72
N ASP A 13 -18.58 11.77 -4.80
CA ASP A 13 -19.60 10.73 -4.89
C ASP A 13 -19.10 9.30 -4.59
N ALA A 14 -17.83 9.13 -4.20
CA ALA A 14 -17.30 7.83 -3.83
C ALA A 14 -17.80 7.39 -2.44
N ASP A 15 -18.17 6.11 -2.30
CA ASP A 15 -18.61 5.53 -1.01
C ASP A 15 -17.47 5.51 0.02
N VAL A 16 -16.24 5.26 -0.44
CA VAL A 16 -14.99 5.41 0.31
C VAL A 16 -14.15 6.51 -0.33
N ARG A 17 -14.18 7.70 0.26
CA ARG A 17 -13.57 8.90 -0.32
C ARG A 17 -12.19 9.18 0.27
N VAL A 18 -11.23 9.49 -0.59
CA VAL A 18 -9.87 9.93 -0.22
C VAL A 18 -9.81 11.46 -0.21
N GLU A 19 -9.45 12.04 0.93
CA GLU A 19 -9.27 13.48 1.11
C GLU A 19 -7.87 13.83 1.65
N ASP A 20 -7.50 15.10 1.47
CA ASP A 20 -6.28 15.71 2.03
C ASP A 20 -4.99 14.92 1.78
N TYR A 21 -4.88 14.30 0.61
CA TYR A 21 -3.68 13.55 0.26
C TYR A 21 -2.45 14.45 0.23
N GLN A 22 -1.48 14.11 1.07
CA GLN A 22 -0.16 14.70 1.13
C GLN A 22 0.88 13.59 1.08
N GLN A 23 2.00 13.87 0.45
CA GLN A 23 3.13 12.94 0.43
C GLN A 23 4.29 13.54 1.22
N ILE A 24 4.79 12.81 2.22
CA ILE A 24 5.95 13.18 3.02
C ILE A 24 7.00 12.09 2.84
N GLY A 25 8.03 12.38 2.04
CA GLY A 25 9.05 11.39 1.67
C GLY A 25 8.43 10.17 0.96
N PRO A 26 8.67 8.94 1.45
CA PRO A 26 8.11 7.72 0.87
C PRO A 26 6.68 7.41 1.33
N GLN A 27 6.11 8.20 2.25
CA GLN A 27 4.81 7.93 2.85
C GLN A 27 3.72 8.83 2.28
N GLY A 28 2.52 8.27 2.12
CA GLY A 28 1.30 9.00 1.83
C GLY A 28 0.47 9.19 3.09
N HIS A 29 -0.01 10.41 3.32
CA HIS A 29 -0.91 10.76 4.41
C HIS A 29 -2.22 11.26 3.81
N PHE A 30 -3.36 10.74 4.26
CA PHE A 30 -4.68 11.11 3.76
C PHE A 30 -5.77 10.69 4.73
N THR A 31 -6.96 11.22 4.54
CA THR A 31 -8.16 10.83 5.29
C THR A 31 -9.05 9.97 4.39
N LEU A 32 -9.58 8.87 4.93
CA LEU A 32 -10.64 8.09 4.31
C LEU A 32 -11.97 8.37 4.99
N LEU A 33 -12.93 8.85 4.22
CA LEU A 33 -14.32 9.00 4.64
C LEU A 33 -15.10 7.77 4.20
N ARG A 34 -15.74 7.12 5.17
CA ARG A 34 -16.54 5.90 4.97
C ARG A 34 -17.95 6.16 5.46
N GLN A 35 -18.96 5.71 4.71
CA GLN A 35 -20.37 5.92 5.05
C GLN A 35 -20.69 5.44 6.47
N GLY A 36 -21.18 6.35 7.33
CA GLY A 36 -21.62 6.03 8.70
C GLY A 36 -20.50 5.68 9.69
N MET A 37 -19.23 5.90 9.33
CA MET A 37 -18.09 5.64 10.21
C MET A 37 -17.28 6.91 10.48
N PRO A 38 -16.49 6.95 11.57
CA PRO A 38 -15.53 8.00 11.78
C PRO A 38 -14.47 8.06 10.69
N ASP A 39 -13.98 9.27 10.45
CA ASP A 39 -12.85 9.57 9.58
C ASP A 39 -11.64 8.72 9.96
N LEU A 40 -11.04 8.09 8.96
CA LEU A 40 -9.86 7.24 9.15
C LEU A 40 -8.63 7.97 8.62
N HIS A 41 -7.79 8.45 9.53
CA HIS A 41 -6.53 9.10 9.18
C HIS A 41 -5.44 8.05 8.88
N VAL A 42 -5.05 7.95 7.62
CA VAL A 42 -4.15 6.92 7.13
C VAL A 42 -2.74 7.47 6.95
N THR A 43 -1.76 6.73 7.46
CA THR A 43 -0.37 6.80 7.01
C THR A 43 -0.08 5.53 6.22
N LEU A 44 0.25 5.68 4.94
CA LEU A 44 0.55 4.59 4.02
C LEU A 44 2.05 4.58 3.74
N ASN A 45 2.71 3.45 3.97
CA ASN A 45 4.12 3.26 3.63
C ASN A 45 4.33 2.94 2.14
N ALA A 46 3.73 3.75 1.28
CA ALA A 46 3.92 3.75 -0.16
C ALA A 46 3.58 5.12 -0.74
N PRO A 47 4.39 5.65 -1.68
CA PRO A 47 4.15 6.97 -2.25
C PRO A 47 3.13 6.93 -3.39
N GLY A 48 2.48 8.07 -3.62
CA GLY A 48 1.65 8.35 -4.78
C GLY A 48 0.15 8.12 -4.58
N ARG A 49 -0.64 8.95 -5.27
CA ARG A 49 -2.12 8.91 -5.23
C ARG A 49 -2.71 7.57 -5.67
N HIS A 50 -2.05 6.83 -6.56
CA HIS A 50 -2.51 5.50 -6.98
C HIS A 50 -2.43 4.48 -5.83
N ASN A 51 -1.41 4.57 -4.96
CA ASN A 51 -1.31 3.73 -3.78
C ASN A 51 -2.35 4.12 -2.73
N ALA A 52 -2.68 5.40 -2.61
CA ALA A 52 -3.84 5.83 -1.80
C ALA A 52 -5.16 5.24 -2.33
N LEU A 53 -5.36 5.16 -3.66
CA LEU A 53 -6.52 4.48 -4.25
C LEU A 53 -6.53 2.97 -3.94
N ASN A 54 -5.38 2.30 -4.07
CA ASN A 54 -5.27 0.88 -3.72
C ASN A 54 -5.57 0.63 -2.23
N ALA A 55 -5.07 1.52 -1.35
CA ALA A 55 -5.38 1.48 0.07
C ALA A 55 -6.87 1.69 0.32
N ALA A 56 -7.51 2.67 -0.31
CA ALA A 56 -8.95 2.90 -0.18
C ALA A 56 -9.78 1.67 -0.57
N ALA A 57 -9.40 0.98 -1.67
CA ALA A 57 -10.03 -0.28 -2.07
C ALA A 57 -9.88 -1.38 -1.02
N ALA A 58 -8.67 -1.55 -0.46
CA ALA A 58 -8.42 -2.54 0.58
C ALA A 58 -9.19 -2.23 1.87
N VAL A 59 -9.26 -0.95 2.25
CA VAL A 59 -10.01 -0.48 3.43
C VAL A 59 -11.51 -0.69 3.26
N ALA A 60 -12.06 -0.48 2.07
CA ALA A 60 -13.46 -0.75 1.78
C ALA A 60 -13.82 -2.21 2.10
N VAL A 61 -13.03 -3.15 1.58
CA VAL A 61 -13.23 -4.59 1.83
C VAL A 61 -13.02 -4.95 3.30
N ALA A 62 -11.95 -4.45 3.92
CA ALA A 62 -11.65 -4.73 5.33
C ALA A 62 -12.76 -4.22 6.27
N THR A 63 -13.35 -3.07 5.95
CA THR A 63 -14.47 -2.49 6.67
C THR A 63 -15.73 -3.36 6.55
N GLU A 64 -16.05 -3.83 5.35
CA GLU A 64 -17.19 -4.74 5.11
C GLU A 64 -17.05 -6.07 5.87
N GLU A 65 -15.82 -6.57 6.01
CA GLU A 65 -15.50 -7.77 6.79
C GLU A 65 -15.43 -7.53 8.31
N GLY A 66 -15.67 -6.30 8.77
CA GLY A 66 -15.66 -5.94 10.20
C GLY A 66 -14.26 -5.96 10.83
N ILE A 67 -13.20 -5.81 10.04
CA ILE A 67 -11.84 -5.68 10.56
C ILE A 67 -11.71 -4.34 11.29
N ALA A 68 -11.13 -4.36 12.48
CA ALA A 68 -10.97 -3.17 13.30
C ALA A 68 -10.00 -2.15 12.68
N ASP A 69 -10.33 -0.86 12.81
CA ASP A 69 -9.57 0.25 12.22
C ASP A 69 -8.09 0.25 12.63
N ASP A 70 -7.79 -0.09 13.88
CA ASP A 70 -6.43 -0.17 14.40
C ASP A 70 -5.61 -1.29 13.72
N ALA A 71 -6.24 -2.39 13.31
CA ALA A 71 -5.58 -3.45 12.54
C ALA A 71 -5.31 -2.99 11.10
N ILE A 72 -6.29 -2.30 10.49
CA ILE A 72 -6.16 -1.72 9.14
C ILE A 72 -5.01 -0.71 9.10
N LEU A 73 -4.99 0.25 10.03
CA LEU A 73 -3.98 1.30 10.10
C LEU A 73 -2.57 0.71 10.25
N ARG A 74 -2.39 -0.25 11.17
CA ARG A 74 -1.11 -0.94 11.36
C ARG A 74 -0.63 -1.66 10.10
N ALA A 75 -1.54 -2.27 9.34
CA ALA A 75 -1.19 -2.96 8.10
C ALA A 75 -0.75 -1.98 6.99
N LEU A 76 -1.43 -0.84 6.85
CA LEU A 76 -1.08 0.18 5.85
C LEU A 76 0.23 0.91 6.20
N GLU A 77 0.48 1.16 7.48
CA GLU A 77 1.71 1.79 7.95
C GLU A 77 2.93 0.86 7.82
N SER A 78 2.72 -0.46 7.95
CA SER A 78 3.79 -1.45 7.82
C SER A 78 3.91 -2.06 6.41
N PHE A 79 3.10 -1.60 5.45
CA PHE A 79 3.10 -2.12 4.08
C PHE A 79 4.48 -1.99 3.43
N GLN A 80 5.00 -3.09 2.87
CA GLN A 80 6.35 -3.15 2.27
C GLN A 80 6.33 -3.00 0.74
N GLY A 81 5.18 -2.63 0.16
CA GLY A 81 4.99 -2.68 -1.28
C GLY A 81 4.62 -4.08 -1.77
N THR A 82 4.19 -4.16 -3.02
CA THR A 82 4.17 -5.44 -3.74
C THR A 82 5.56 -5.62 -4.32
N GLY A 83 6.34 -6.53 -3.74
CA GLY A 83 7.68 -6.85 -4.25
C GLY A 83 7.61 -7.08 -5.76
N ARG A 84 8.20 -6.17 -6.55
CA ARG A 84 8.48 -6.47 -7.94
C ARG A 84 9.52 -7.58 -7.87
N ARG A 85 9.15 -8.81 -8.27
CA ARG A 85 10.02 -9.97 -8.58
C ARG A 85 11.52 -9.67 -8.62
N PHE A 86 12.10 -9.48 -7.45
CA PHE A 86 13.52 -9.42 -7.20
C PHE A 86 13.63 -9.99 -5.80
N ASP A 87 13.50 -11.32 -5.73
CA ASP A 87 14.15 -12.05 -4.66
C ASP A 87 15.60 -11.57 -4.70
N PHE A 88 15.95 -10.74 -3.73
CA PHE A 88 17.33 -10.37 -3.48
C PHE A 88 18.00 -11.68 -3.02
N LEU A 89 18.51 -12.48 -3.97
CA LEU A 89 19.09 -13.80 -3.70
C LEU A 89 20.47 -13.70 -3.01
N GLY A 90 20.92 -12.49 -2.70
CA GLY A 90 22.16 -12.19 -1.97
C GLY A 90 23.30 -11.70 -2.88
N GLU A 91 24.35 -11.16 -2.25
CA GLU A 91 25.65 -10.95 -2.89
C GLU A 91 26.39 -12.29 -2.97
N PHE A 92 26.84 -12.66 -4.17
CA PHE A 92 27.70 -13.82 -4.36
C PHE A 92 29.15 -13.36 -4.64
N PRO A 93 30.16 -14.00 -4.01
CA PRO A 93 31.55 -13.75 -4.35
C PRO A 93 31.84 -14.23 -5.78
N LEU A 94 32.55 -13.40 -6.56
CA LEU A 94 32.89 -13.68 -7.95
C LEU A 94 34.10 -14.63 -8.13
N GLU A 95 34.88 -14.85 -7.08
CA GLU A 95 36.06 -15.72 -7.08
C GLU A 95 35.81 -17.14 -7.62
N PRO A 96 34.76 -17.86 -7.19
CA PRO A 96 34.44 -19.18 -7.75
C PRO A 96 33.86 -19.14 -9.18
N VAL A 97 33.49 -17.97 -9.71
CA VAL A 97 32.81 -17.83 -11.01
C VAL A 97 33.78 -17.38 -12.11
N ASN A 98 34.67 -16.43 -11.83
CA ASN A 98 35.58 -15.88 -12.83
C ASN A 98 36.99 -15.55 -12.31
N GLY A 99 37.32 -15.95 -11.08
CA GLY A 99 38.65 -15.77 -10.49
C GLY A 99 39.03 -14.31 -10.18
N LYS A 100 38.07 -13.38 -10.23
CA LYS A 100 38.28 -11.98 -9.87
C LYS A 100 37.68 -11.69 -8.50
N ALA A 101 38.41 -10.92 -7.70
CA ALA A 101 37.88 -10.38 -6.45
C ALA A 101 36.78 -9.35 -6.75
N GLY A 102 35.60 -9.53 -6.15
CA GLY A 102 34.44 -8.65 -6.28
C GLY A 102 33.13 -9.36 -5.98
N THR A 103 32.09 -8.59 -5.71
CA THR A 103 30.71 -9.08 -5.62
C THR A 103 29.93 -8.63 -6.85
N ALA A 104 29.04 -9.48 -7.36
CA ALA A 104 28.09 -9.07 -8.39
C ALA A 104 26.68 -9.05 -7.82
N MET A 105 25.95 -7.98 -8.14
CA MET A 105 24.51 -7.93 -7.93
C MET A 105 23.82 -8.55 -9.14
N LEU A 106 23.14 -9.68 -8.92
CA LEU A 106 22.32 -10.31 -9.95
C LEU A 106 20.88 -9.85 -9.81
N GLY A 107 20.39 -9.18 -10.84
CA GLY A 107 18.98 -8.88 -11.03
C GLY A 107 18.38 -9.77 -12.13
N GLY A 108 17.20 -10.32 -11.89
CA GLY A 108 16.42 -11.07 -12.89
C GLY A 108 15.70 -10.19 -13.92
#